data_AF-A0A357Z829-F1
#
_entry.id   AF-A0A357Z829-F1
#
_cell.length_a   1.000
_cell.length_b   1.000
_cell.length_c   1.000
_cell.angle_alpha   90.00
_cell.angle_beta   90.00
_cell.angle_gamma   90.00
#
_symmetry.space_group_name_H-M   'P 1'
#
loop_
_entity.id
_entity.type
_entity.pdbx_description
1 polymer ?
#
loop_
_entity_poly.entity_id
_entity_poly.type
_entity_poly.pdbx_seq_one_letter_code
_entity_poly.pdbx_strand_id
1 'polypeptide(L)'
;FQAICAKIYSLRRQNINFINYQRALINENKWRASRYGIDGKLIDFGKEKEIPTKDLINELLEFVDGVVDELGSRKHIEKVDQIFKTGTGADRQLRVFNETGSLIEVVKYIEQSFLAV
;
A
#
# COMPACT_ATOMS: atom_id res chain seq x y z
N PHE A 1 -4.12 -4.86 7.68
CA PHE A 1 -5.30 -5.74 7.50
C PHE A 1 -6.32 -5.56 8.63
N GLN A 2 -5.95 -5.80 9.89
CA GLN A 2 -6.85 -5.67 11.06
C GLN A 2 -7.64 -4.34 11.16
N ALA A 3 -7.00 -3.19 10.94
CA ALA A 3 -7.67 -1.88 11.01
C ALA A 3 -8.81 -1.71 9.98
N ILE A 4 -8.62 -2.21 8.76
CA ILE A 4 -9.66 -2.19 7.72
C ILE A 4 -10.86 -3.06 8.15
N CYS A 5 -10.59 -4.28 8.64
CA CYS A 5 -11.63 -5.17 9.13
C CYS A 5 -12.42 -4.55 10.28
N ALA A 6 -11.74 -3.97 11.27
CA ALA A 6 -12.38 -3.31 12.41
C ALA A 6 -13.23 -2.11 11.97
N LYS A 7 -12.71 -1.27 11.06
CA LYS A 7 -13.45 -0.12 10.53
C LYS A 7 -14.71 -0.53 9.77
N ILE A 8 -14.61 -1.50 8.86
CA ILE A 8 -15.76 -2.02 8.11
C ILE A 8 -16.78 -2.67 9.05
N TYR A 9 -16.34 -3.43 10.05
CA TYR A 9 -17.23 -4.03 11.04
C TYR A 9 -18.00 -2.97 11.85
N SER A 10 -17.30 -1.91 12.30
CA SER A 10 -17.91 -0.79 13.01
C SER A 10 -18.99 -0.09 12.17
N LEU A 11 -18.70 0.19 10.89
CA LEU A 11 -19.65 0.80 9.96
C LEU A 11 -20.87 -0.09 9.67
N ARG A 12 -20.65 -1.41 9.54
CA ARG A 12 -21.74 -2.36 9.35
C ARG A 12 -22.70 -2.37 10.55
N ARG A 13 -22.20 -2.23 11.78
CA ARG A 13 -23.05 -2.09 12.99
C ARG A 13 -23.87 -0.80 12.99
N GLN A 14 -23.46 0.19 12.21
CA GLN A 14 -24.16 1.46 12.00
C GLN A 14 -25.04 1.43 10.73
N ASN A 15 -25.30 0.25 10.15
CA ASN A 15 -26.06 0.05 8.91
C ASN A 15 -25.46 0.74 7.66
N ILE A 16 -24.16 1.03 7.68
CA ILE A 16 -23.43 1.55 6.52
C ILE A 16 -22.81 0.37 5.76
N ASN A 17 -23.03 0.32 4.44
CA ASN A 17 -22.48 -0.69 3.54
C ASN A 17 -21.72 -0.04 2.37
N PHE A 18 -20.89 -0.83 1.69
CA PHE A 18 -20.07 -0.40 0.56
C PHE A 18 -20.53 -1.04 -0.75
N ILE A 19 -20.22 -0.35 -1.85
CA ILE A 19 -20.46 -0.85 -3.20
C ILE A 19 -19.58 -2.07 -3.45
N ASN A 20 -20.19 -3.15 -3.96
CA ASN A 20 -19.44 -4.30 -4.46
C ASN A 20 -19.12 -4.09 -5.93
N TYR A 21 -17.83 -3.88 -6.23
CA TYR A 21 -17.35 -3.76 -7.60
C TYR A 21 -17.14 -5.12 -8.25
N GLN A 22 -17.33 -5.18 -9.57
CA GLN A 22 -17.03 -6.39 -10.34
C GLN A 22 -15.54 -6.75 -10.24
N ARG A 23 -15.25 -8.05 -10.24
CA ARG A 23 -13.87 -8.56 -10.11
C ARG A 23 -12.92 -8.02 -11.19
N ALA A 24 -13.42 -7.78 -12.40
CA ALA A 24 -12.64 -7.19 -13.49
C ALA A 24 -12.08 -5.81 -13.12
N LEU A 25 -12.88 -4.95 -12.47
CA LEU A 25 -12.47 -3.63 -12.01
C LEU A 25 -11.39 -3.70 -10.92
N ILE A 26 -11.54 -4.64 -9.97
CA ILE A 26 -10.54 -4.87 -8.93
C ILE A 26 -9.21 -5.36 -9.55
N ASN A 27 -9.30 -6.25 -10.55
CA ASN A 27 -8.13 -6.79 -11.24
C ASN A 27 -7.37 -5.71 -12.02
N GLU A 28 -8.05 -4.73 -12.60
CA GLU A 28 -7.41 -3.59 -13.26
C GLU A 28 -6.51 -2.80 -12.30
N ASN A 29 -7.03 -2.42 -11.13
CA ASN A 29 -6.23 -1.75 -10.11
C ASN A 29 -5.10 -2.65 -9.57
N LYS A 30 -5.34 -3.96 -9.46
CA LYS A 30 -4.28 -4.92 -9.07
C LYS A 30 -3.15 -4.99 -10.09
N TRP A 31 -3.47 -4.93 -11.38
CA TRP A 31 -2.48 -4.89 -12.45
C TRP A 31 -1.67 -3.58 -12.41
N ARG A 32 -2.35 -2.44 -12.29
CA ARG A 32 -1.72 -1.12 -12.16
C ARG A 32 -0.76 -1.05 -10.97
N ALA A 33 -1.20 -1.52 -9.80
CA ALA A 33 -0.37 -1.59 -8.60
C ALA A 33 0.88 -2.47 -8.81
N SER A 34 0.73 -3.63 -9.46
CA SER A 34 1.86 -4.51 -9.77
C SER A 34 2.84 -3.88 -10.75
N ARG A 35 2.35 -3.11 -11.72
CA ARG A 35 3.18 -2.54 -12.80
C ARG A 35 3.89 -1.25 -12.42
N TYR A 36 3.23 -0.38 -11.66
CA TYR A 36 3.67 0.99 -11.38
C TYR A 36 3.91 1.26 -9.89
N GLY A 37 3.54 0.34 -9.00
CA GLY A 37 3.73 0.49 -7.57
C GLY A 37 3.04 1.73 -7.00
N ILE A 38 3.73 2.36 -6.03
CA ILE A 38 3.21 3.54 -5.31
C ILE A 38 3.31 4.84 -6.11
N ASP A 39 4.12 4.88 -7.17
CA ASP A 39 4.28 6.06 -8.04
C ASP A 39 3.31 6.04 -9.23
N GLY A 40 2.49 4.99 -9.34
CA GLY A 40 1.42 4.88 -10.32
C GLY A 40 0.12 5.61 -9.93
N LYS A 41 -0.92 5.30 -10.70
CA LYS A 41 -2.30 5.70 -10.43
C LYS A 41 -3.20 4.48 -10.35
N LEU A 42 -4.22 4.54 -9.50
CA LEU A 42 -5.33 3.59 -9.48
C LEU A 42 -6.61 4.32 -9.88
N ILE A 43 -7.61 3.57 -10.31
CA ILE A 43 -8.93 4.09 -10.62
C ILE A 43 -9.74 4.16 -9.33
N ASP A 44 -10.19 5.35 -8.97
CA ASP A 44 -11.26 5.54 -8.00
C ASP A 44 -12.59 5.39 -8.74
N PHE A 45 -13.25 4.25 -8.55
CA PHE A 45 -14.51 3.93 -9.24
C PHE A 45 -15.72 4.70 -8.68
N GLY A 46 -15.61 5.33 -7.52
CA GLY A 46 -16.64 6.22 -7.00
C GLY A 46 -16.54 7.62 -7.60
N LYS A 47 -15.32 8.09 -7.83
CA LYS A 47 -15.02 9.40 -8.46
C LYS A 47 -14.89 9.31 -10.00
N GLU A 48 -14.95 8.11 -10.57
CA GLU A 48 -14.80 7.82 -12.01
C GLU A 48 -13.52 8.41 -12.63
N LYS A 49 -12.40 8.40 -11.89
CA LYS A 49 -11.14 8.97 -12.34
C LYS A 49 -9.91 8.24 -11.82
N GLU A 50 -8.81 8.40 -12.52
CA GLU A 50 -7.50 7.95 -12.04
C GLU A 50 -6.96 8.90 -10.97
N ILE A 51 -6.52 8.34 -9.85
CA ILE A 51 -5.97 9.06 -8.70
C ILE A 51 -4.57 8.51 -8.40
N PRO A 52 -3.59 9.37 -8.05
CA PRO A 52 -2.29 8.92 -7.57
C PRO A 52 -2.43 7.89 -6.44
N THR A 53 -1.67 6.79 -6.51
CA THR A 53 -1.78 5.70 -5.54
C THR A 53 -1.52 6.17 -4.10
N LYS A 54 -0.58 7.11 -3.91
CA LYS A 54 -0.25 7.69 -2.59
C LYS A 54 -1.44 8.42 -1.97
N ASP A 55 -2.21 9.15 -2.76
CA ASP A 55 -3.39 9.88 -2.29
C ASP A 55 -4.46 8.91 -1.78
N LEU A 56 -4.74 7.84 -2.53
CA LEU A 56 -5.69 6.80 -2.11
C LEU A 56 -5.22 6.03 -0.87
N ILE A 57 -3.91 5.81 -0.72
CA ILE A 57 -3.36 5.22 0.51
C ILE A 57 -3.59 6.17 1.68
N ASN A 58 -3.35 7.47 1.54
CA ASN A 58 -3.60 8.46 2.59
C ASN A 58 -5.08 8.52 2.97
N GLU A 59 -6.00 8.54 1.99
CA GLU A 59 -7.45 8.44 2.23
C GLU A 59 -7.80 7.16 3.02
N LEU A 60 -7.14 6.03 2.70
CA LEU A 60 -7.33 4.78 3.44
C LEU A 60 -6.77 4.83 4.87
N LEU A 61 -5.64 5.51 5.09
CA LEU A 61 -5.07 5.69 6.43
C LEU A 61 -5.99 6.55 7.31
N GLU A 62 -6.49 7.67 6.76
CA GLU A 62 -7.47 8.52 7.43
C GLU A 62 -8.76 7.75 7.73
N PHE A 63 -9.24 6.94 6.78
CA PHE A 63 -10.42 6.10 6.95
C PHE A 63 -10.30 5.17 8.17
N VAL A 64 -9.14 4.56 8.39
CA VAL A 64 -8.94 3.63 9.51
C VAL A 64 -8.45 4.28 10.80
N ASP A 65 -8.07 5.56 10.80
CA ASP A 65 -7.39 6.22 11.94
C ASP A 65 -8.13 6.03 13.28
N GLY A 66 -9.45 6.16 13.28
CA GLY A 66 -10.26 6.00 14.49
C GLY A 66 -10.26 4.61 15.15
N VAL A 67 -9.62 3.59 14.55
CA VAL A 67 -9.51 2.24 15.15
C VAL A 67 -8.06 1.79 15.36
N VAL A 68 -7.05 2.58 14.97
CA VAL A 68 -5.65 2.09 14.96
C VAL A 68 -5.03 2.05 16.35
N ASP A 69 -5.47 2.93 17.26
CA ASP A 69 -4.95 3.03 18.63
C ASP A 69 -5.42 1.86 19.49
N GLU A 70 -6.71 1.55 19.45
CA GLU A 70 -7.29 0.38 20.15
C GLU A 70 -6.65 -0.93 19.69
N LEU A 71 -6.26 -1.01 18.41
CA LEU A 71 -5.57 -2.16 17.83
C LEU A 71 -4.06 -2.16 18.04
N GLY A 72 -3.50 -1.15 18.72
CA GLY A 72 -2.05 -0.99 18.90
C GLY A 72 -1.26 -0.90 17.58
N SER A 73 -1.92 -0.54 16.49
CA SER A 73 -1.38 -0.62 15.13
C SER A 73 -0.78 0.69 14.62
N ARG A 74 -0.90 1.79 15.37
CA ARG A 74 -0.44 3.13 14.95
C ARG A 74 1.01 3.14 14.46
N LYS A 75 1.93 2.60 15.26
CA LYS A 75 3.37 2.50 14.92
C LYS A 75 3.66 1.74 13.62
N HIS A 76 2.79 0.81 13.22
CA HIS A 76 2.95 0.06 11.97
C HIS A 76 2.47 0.87 10.77
N ILE A 77 1.38 1.63 10.94
CA ILE A 77 0.81 2.47 9.88
C ILE A 77 1.70 3.68 9.60
N GLU A 78 2.30 4.28 10.62
CA GLU A 78 3.27 5.38 10.47
C GLU A 78 4.47 5.03 9.58
N LYS A 79 4.79 3.75 9.40
CA LYS A 79 5.85 3.30 8.47
C LYS A 79 5.52 3.58 7.00
N VAL A 80 4.25 3.82 6.66
CA VAL A 80 3.85 4.15 5.28
C VAL A 80 4.51 5.46 4.82
N ASP A 81 4.64 6.46 5.69
CA ASP A 81 5.34 7.71 5.38
C ASP A 81 6.80 7.49 5.03
N GLN A 82 7.45 6.52 5.69
CA GLN A 82 8.81 6.13 5.35
C GLN A 82 8.87 5.51 3.96
N ILE A 83 7.93 4.62 3.62
CA ILE A 83 7.84 4.02 2.29
C ILE A 83 7.67 5.09 1.21
N PHE A 84 6.85 6.12 1.44
CA PHE A 84 6.70 7.22 0.49
C PHE A 84 7.98 8.02 0.26
N LYS A 85 8.80 8.19 1.30
CA LYS A 85 10.08 8.92 1.25
C LYS A 85 11.20 8.08 0.65
N THR A 86 11.31 6.81 1.04
CA THR A 86 12.45 5.94 0.68
C THR A 86 12.22 5.08 -0.55
N GLY A 87 10.96 5.00 -1.02
CA GLY A 87 10.53 4.03 -2.03
C GLY A 87 10.24 2.65 -1.44
N THR A 88 9.74 1.77 -2.30
CA THR A 88 9.42 0.37 -2.02
C THR A 88 10.67 -0.52 -2.03
N GLY A 89 10.49 -1.80 -1.68
CA GLY A 89 11.55 -2.79 -1.83
C GLY A 89 12.02 -2.96 -3.28
N ALA A 90 11.10 -2.84 -4.25
CA ALA A 90 11.42 -2.91 -5.67
C ALA A 90 12.32 -1.73 -6.10
N ASP A 91 12.02 -0.52 -5.63
CA ASP A 91 12.81 0.68 -5.95
C ASP A 91 14.25 0.56 -5.43
N ARG A 92 14.42 0.00 -4.23
CA ARG A 92 15.75 -0.24 -3.65
C ARG A 92 16.54 -1.30 -4.41
N GLN A 93 15.89 -2.39 -4.80
CA GLN A 93 16.54 -3.45 -5.60
C GLN A 93 16.93 -2.94 -7.00
N LEU A 94 16.05 -2.18 -7.66
CA LEU A 94 16.34 -1.56 -8.94
C LEU A 94 17.51 -0.57 -8.85
N ARG A 95 17.60 0.20 -7.76
CA ARG A 95 18.74 1.11 -7.51
C ARG A 95 20.06 0.35 -7.46
N VAL A 96 20.14 -0.72 -6.66
CA VAL A 96 21.35 -1.56 -6.57
C VAL A 96 21.71 -2.14 -7.94
N PHE A 97 20.73 -2.61 -8.69
CA PHE A 97 20.97 -3.12 -10.04
C PHE A 97 21.48 -2.04 -11.00
N ASN A 98 20.88 -0.84 -10.98
CA ASN A 98 21.30 0.26 -11.84
C ASN A 98 22.71 0.77 -11.51
N GLU A 99 23.12 0.72 -10.24
CA GLU A 99 24.46 1.13 -9.79
C GLU A 99 25.54 0.08 -10.08
N THR A 100 25.19 -1.21 -10.03
CA THR A 100 26.18 -2.30 -10.11
C THR A 100 26.13 -3.11 -11.40
N GLY A 101 25.02 -3.07 -12.13
CA GLY A 101 24.73 -3.96 -13.26
C GLY A 101 24.59 -5.44 -12.90
N SER A 102 24.51 -5.79 -11.61
CA SER A 102 24.65 -7.18 -11.13
C SER A 102 23.46 -7.64 -10.29
N LEU A 103 22.80 -8.71 -10.74
CA LEU A 103 21.77 -9.39 -9.95
C LEU A 103 22.34 -10.08 -8.70
N ILE A 104 23.62 -10.45 -8.71
CA ILE A 104 24.29 -11.03 -7.53
C ILE A 104 24.35 -10.00 -6.41
N GLU A 105 24.66 -8.74 -6.72
CA GLU A 105 24.69 -7.66 -5.72
C GLU A 105 23.30 -7.34 -5.19
N VAL A 106 22.26 -7.43 -6.03
CA VAL A 106 20.87 -7.31 -5.58
C VAL A 106 20.51 -8.41 -4.56
N VAL A 107 20.90 -9.66 -4.80
CA VAL A 107 20.64 -10.77 -3.87
C VAL A 107 21.37 -10.55 -2.54
N LYS A 108 22.65 -10.15 -2.57
CA LYS A 108 23.41 -9.81 -1.35
C LYS A 108 22.75 -8.68 -0.57
N TYR A 109 22.25 -7.64 -1.25
CA TYR A 109 21.52 -6.55 -0.62
C TYR A 109 20.25 -7.05 0.09
N ILE A 110 19.49 -7.95 -0.54
CA ILE A 110 18.29 -8.56 0.05
C ILE A 110 18.65 -9.38 1.30
N GLU A 111 19.70 -10.20 1.22
CA GLU A 111 20.19 -11.01 2.34
C GLU A 111 20.57 -10.14 3.55
N GLN A 112 21.38 -9.10 3.32
CA GLN A 112 21.80 -8.16 4.37
C GLN A 112 20.61 -7.42 4.99
N SER A 113 19.64 -7.01 4.17
CA SER A 113 18.44 -6.32 4.64
C SER A 113 17.55 -7.19 5.53
N PHE A 114 17.60 -8.52 5.37
CA PHE A 114 16.84 -9.46 6.17
C PHE A 114 17.51 -9.78 7.51
N LEU A 115 18.84 -9.88 7.52
CA LEU A 115 19.63 -10.20 8.73
C LEU A 115 19.86 -9.00 9.65
N ALA A 116 19.58 -7.78 9.20
CA ALA A 116 19.70 -6.56 9.99
C ALA A 116 18.51 -6.26 10.92
N VAL A 117 17.57 -7.21 11.07
CA VAL A 117 16.38 -7.10 11.95
C VAL A 117 16.70 -7.58 13.36
#